data_AF-A0A927D7R0-F1
#
_entry.id   AF-A0A927D7R0-F1
#
_cell.length_a   1.000
_cell.length_b   1.000
_cell.length_c   1.000
_cell.angle_alpha   90.00
_cell.angle_beta   90.00
_cell.angle_gamma   90.00
#
_symmetry.space_group_name_H-M   'P 1'
#
loop_
_entity.id
_entity.type
_entity.pdbx_description
1 polymer ?
#
loop_
_entity_poly.entity_id
_entity_poly.type
_entity_poly.pdbx_seq_one_letter_code
_entity_poly.pdbx_strand_id
1 'polypeptide(L)'
;MHIPAITGTGVFTPEQTITNAELVEAFNAHVDLYNAEHAAAIAAGDVEAKEYSSEEFIVKASGIEQRYVVDKEGVLDPNVMHPRLRQRSDDEPSLMAEMAINAAQSALAQAGRTAADVDAVICAASNLERAYPAVAIEIQQLLGIKGFAFDMNVACSSATFGIQAAADMVRAGSIRSALVVNPEICSAHLEWRDRDCHFIFGDVATATLIERSEDARGPHFDIKSTRCATEFSNNIRNNNGFLRRSRPDGLTDRRDMQFMQNGRKVFKEVLPLVADHIADHMASERVDAADLKRLWLHQANKSMNDFIGRKVLGRTPETGEQPNILQDYANTSSAGSIIAFSKYSDDLAEGDTGLICSFGAGYSVGSVLVEKHG
;
A
#
# COMPACT_ATOMS: atom_id res chain seq x y z
N MET A 1 -14.65 -20.98 -18.11
CA MET A 1 -14.20 -19.67 -17.60
C MET A 1 -12.69 -19.65 -17.74
N HIS A 2 -12.11 -18.51 -18.11
CA HIS A 2 -10.67 -18.40 -18.24
C HIS A 2 -10.01 -18.43 -16.87
N ILE A 3 -8.77 -18.95 -16.78
CA ILE A 3 -7.97 -18.89 -15.56
C ILE A 3 -7.21 -17.56 -15.59
N PRO A 4 -7.43 -16.63 -14.64
CA PRO A 4 -6.65 -15.41 -14.55
C PRO A 4 -5.29 -15.71 -13.93
N ALA A 5 -4.24 -15.07 -14.44
CA ALA A 5 -2.87 -15.22 -13.98
C ALA A 5 -2.19 -13.86 -13.83
N ILE A 6 -1.33 -13.72 -12.82
CA ILE A 6 -0.38 -12.61 -12.71
C ILE A 6 0.84 -12.99 -13.56
N THR A 7 1.07 -12.24 -14.64
CA THR A 7 2.17 -12.53 -15.59
C THR A 7 3.26 -11.48 -15.59
N GLY A 8 3.05 -10.36 -14.89
CA GLY A 8 4.06 -9.33 -14.72
C GLY A 8 3.77 -8.44 -13.53
N THR A 9 4.83 -7.96 -12.90
CA THR A 9 4.83 -7.02 -11.79
C THR A 9 5.88 -5.95 -12.00
N GLY A 10 5.66 -4.78 -11.42
CA GLY A 10 6.63 -3.70 -11.45
C GLY A 10 6.57 -2.87 -10.19
N VAL A 11 7.72 -2.32 -9.82
CA VAL A 11 7.88 -1.46 -8.64
C VAL A 11 8.65 -0.22 -9.05
N PHE A 12 8.02 0.94 -8.92
CA PHE A 12 8.71 2.22 -8.92
C PHE A 12 9.02 2.64 -7.49
N THR A 13 10.27 3.00 -7.24
CA THR A 13 10.74 3.49 -5.93
C THR A 13 11.29 4.91 -6.11
N PRO A 14 10.79 5.91 -5.36
CA PRO A 14 11.37 7.26 -5.38
C PRO A 14 12.87 7.26 -5.04
N GLU A 15 13.61 8.23 -5.56
CA GLU A 15 15.07 8.31 -5.36
C GLU A 15 15.47 8.78 -3.96
N GLN A 16 14.60 9.53 -3.28
CA GLN A 16 14.92 10.13 -1.98
C GLN A 16 14.53 9.19 -0.84
N THR A 17 15.44 9.01 0.10
CA THR A 17 15.24 8.21 1.32
C THR A 17 15.31 9.10 2.55
N ILE A 18 14.42 8.88 3.51
CA ILE A 18 14.51 9.41 4.87
C ILE A 18 14.81 8.26 5.83
N THR A 19 15.97 8.32 6.48
CA THR A 19 16.31 7.39 7.57
C THR A 19 15.53 7.74 8.84
N ASN A 20 15.40 6.80 9.79
CA ASN A 20 14.83 7.12 11.10
C ASN A 20 15.59 8.23 11.83
N ALA A 21 16.93 8.27 11.72
CA ALA A 21 17.76 9.31 12.32
C ALA A 21 17.35 10.72 11.83
N GLU A 22 17.29 10.91 10.51
CA GLU A 22 16.89 12.19 9.91
C GLU A 22 15.46 12.58 10.29
N LEU A 23 14.54 11.62 10.26
CA LEU A 23 13.15 11.87 10.63
C LEU A 23 13.01 12.28 12.10
N VAL A 24 13.72 11.59 13.00
CA VAL A 24 13.69 11.88 14.44
C VAL A 24 14.33 13.23 14.74
N GLU A 25 15.41 13.60 14.05
CA GLU A 25 16.02 14.92 14.18
C GLU A 25 15.02 16.03 13.81
N ALA A 26 14.39 15.94 12.64
CA ALA A 26 13.39 16.90 12.20
C ALA A 26 12.16 16.94 13.13
N PHE A 27 11.65 15.76 13.54
CA PHE A 27 10.52 15.66 14.45
C PHE A 27 10.81 16.30 15.80
N ASN A 28 11.98 16.02 16.40
CA ASN A 28 12.33 16.56 17.70
C ASN A 28 12.59 18.07 17.64
N ALA A 29 13.17 18.57 16.53
CA ALA A 29 13.27 20.01 16.29
C ALA A 29 11.88 20.68 16.18
N HIS A 30 10.92 20.03 15.53
CA HIS A 30 9.51 20.51 15.51
C HIS A 30 8.90 20.52 16.92
N VAL A 31 9.15 19.48 17.72
CA VAL A 31 8.69 19.41 19.13
C VAL A 31 9.25 20.56 19.95
N ASP A 32 10.54 20.89 19.79
CA ASP A 32 11.18 22.01 20.47
C ASP A 32 10.52 23.35 20.11
N LEU A 33 10.32 23.59 18.81
CA LEU A 33 9.65 24.81 18.33
C LEU A 33 8.23 24.92 18.90
N TYR A 34 7.45 23.84 18.82
CA TYR A 34 6.08 23.81 19.33
C TYR A 34 6.02 24.05 20.84
N ASN A 35 6.83 23.34 21.63
CA ASN A 35 6.83 23.46 23.08
C ASN A 35 7.31 24.85 23.54
N ALA A 36 8.25 25.47 22.82
CA ALA A 36 8.69 26.83 23.09
C ALA A 36 7.60 27.86 22.78
N GLU A 37 6.93 27.74 21.62
CA GLU A 37 5.82 28.63 21.23
C GLU A 37 4.64 28.53 22.21
N HIS A 38 4.35 27.32 22.72
CA HIS A 38 3.21 27.05 23.59
C HIS A 38 3.56 27.03 25.08
N ALA A 39 4.75 27.49 25.47
CA ALA A 39 5.28 27.33 26.84
C ALA A 39 4.33 27.86 27.93
N ALA A 40 3.68 29.00 27.70
CA ALA A 40 2.73 29.59 28.65
C ALA A 40 1.45 28.75 28.78
N ALA A 41 0.90 28.26 27.67
CA ALA A 41 -0.30 27.41 27.65
C ALA A 41 -0.02 26.04 28.28
N ILE A 42 1.17 25.48 28.04
CA ILE A 42 1.64 24.24 28.68
C ILE A 42 1.76 24.43 30.20
N ALA A 43 2.37 25.54 30.65
CA ALA A 43 2.49 25.85 32.07
C ALA A 43 1.13 26.08 32.75
N ALA A 44 0.15 26.59 32.01
CA ALA A 44 -1.23 26.75 32.48
C ALA A 44 -2.05 25.45 32.48
N GLY A 45 -1.57 24.40 31.80
CA GLY A 45 -2.29 23.13 31.64
C GLY A 45 -3.38 23.15 30.55
N ASP A 46 -3.40 24.18 29.70
CA ASP A 46 -4.38 24.33 28.62
C ASP A 46 -4.04 23.42 27.42
N VAL A 47 -2.76 23.10 27.23
CA VAL A 47 -2.25 22.28 26.14
C VAL A 47 -1.18 21.32 26.68
N GLU A 48 -1.15 20.09 26.19
CA GLU A 48 -0.10 19.13 26.54
C GLU A 48 1.20 19.42 25.78
N ALA A 49 2.34 19.28 26.48
CA ALA A 49 3.64 19.34 25.83
C ALA A 49 3.81 18.14 24.88
N LYS A 50 4.38 18.39 23.69
CA LYS A 50 4.74 17.32 22.78
C LYS A 50 5.95 16.55 23.30
N GLU A 51 5.90 15.24 23.13
CA GLU A 51 7.00 14.32 23.48
C GLU A 51 7.93 14.08 22.29
N TYR A 52 9.21 13.88 22.57
CA TYR A 52 10.19 13.49 21.55
C TYR A 52 9.99 12.05 21.05
N SER A 53 10.37 11.84 19.79
CA SER A 53 10.53 10.51 19.19
C SER A 53 11.98 10.02 19.32
N SER A 54 12.21 8.73 19.06
CA SER A 54 13.54 8.14 18.94
C SER A 54 13.57 7.03 17.89
N GLU A 55 14.75 6.74 17.35
CA GLU A 55 14.92 5.64 16.38
C GLU A 55 14.55 4.29 17.00
N GLU A 56 14.98 4.06 18.25
CA GLU A 56 14.64 2.84 19.00
C GLU A 56 13.13 2.67 19.15
N PHE A 57 12.40 3.76 19.43
CA PHE A 57 10.94 3.72 19.50
C PHE A 57 10.33 3.27 18.17
N ILE A 58 10.77 3.84 17.06
CA ILE A 58 10.26 3.51 15.72
C ILE A 58 10.52 2.04 15.40
N VAL A 59 11.77 1.59 15.50
CA VAL A 59 12.16 0.20 15.18
C VAL A 59 11.39 -0.78 16.07
N LYS A 60 11.26 -0.50 17.37
CA LYS A 60 10.50 -1.36 18.29
C LYS A 60 9.01 -1.38 17.99
N ALA A 61 8.43 -0.26 17.57
CA ALA A 61 7.00 -0.14 17.30
C ALA A 61 6.58 -0.84 16.00
N SER A 62 7.45 -0.86 14.97
CA SER A 62 7.07 -1.30 13.62
C SER A 62 8.08 -2.21 12.92
N GLY A 63 9.36 -2.13 13.23
CA GLY A 63 10.45 -2.72 12.45
C GLY A 63 10.88 -1.90 11.23
N ILE A 64 10.43 -0.65 11.13
CA ILE A 64 10.78 0.28 10.03
C ILE A 64 12.12 0.93 10.35
N GLU A 65 13.02 1.02 9.36
CA GLU A 65 14.36 1.62 9.49
C GLU A 65 14.50 2.89 8.64
N GLN A 66 13.85 2.91 7.48
CA GLN A 66 13.84 4.03 6.54
C GLN A 66 12.55 4.03 5.71
N ARG A 67 12.36 5.10 4.92
CA ARG A 67 11.31 5.16 3.89
C ARG A 67 11.78 5.94 2.67
N TYR A 68 11.20 5.60 1.52
CA TYR A 68 11.30 6.42 0.33
C TYR A 68 10.21 7.50 0.36
N VAL A 69 10.54 8.69 -0.13
CA VAL A 69 9.60 9.81 -0.24
C VAL A 69 9.76 10.53 -1.58
N VAL A 70 8.69 11.13 -2.08
CA VAL A 70 8.75 11.98 -3.28
C VAL A 70 9.34 13.38 -3.02
N ASP A 71 9.30 13.85 -1.78
CA ASP A 71 9.92 15.10 -1.34
C ASP A 71 10.45 14.97 0.09
N LYS A 72 11.77 15.04 0.21
CA LYS A 72 12.52 14.95 1.47
C LYS A 72 12.67 16.31 2.15
N GLU A 73 12.83 17.38 1.38
CA GLU A 73 13.12 18.71 1.92
C GLU A 73 11.95 19.25 2.77
N GLY A 74 10.72 19.19 2.25
CA GLY A 74 9.55 19.65 2.99
C GLY A 74 9.23 18.79 4.21
N VAL A 75 9.44 17.48 4.12
CA VAL A 75 9.21 16.55 5.24
C VAL A 75 10.19 16.80 6.39
N LEU A 76 11.46 17.08 6.09
CA LEU A 76 12.50 17.27 7.11
C LEU A 76 12.65 18.71 7.61
N ASP A 77 11.96 19.69 7.02
CA ASP A 77 11.91 21.06 7.56
C ASP A 77 10.96 21.11 8.78
N PRO A 78 11.46 21.36 10.01
CA PRO A 78 10.65 21.34 11.23
C PRO A 78 9.56 22.44 11.28
N ASN A 79 9.64 23.44 10.40
CA ASN A 79 8.63 24.48 10.24
C ASN A 79 7.53 24.09 9.22
N VAL A 80 7.69 22.95 8.53
CA VAL A 80 6.80 22.49 7.45
C VAL A 80 6.17 21.16 7.81
N MET A 81 7.00 20.13 8.01
CA MET A 81 6.56 18.78 8.36
C MET A 81 5.53 18.20 7.37
N HIS A 82 5.74 18.40 6.06
CA HIS A 82 4.99 17.75 4.97
C HIS A 82 5.67 17.97 3.61
N PRO A 83 5.41 17.12 2.59
CA PRO A 83 5.95 17.32 1.24
C PRO A 83 5.64 18.71 0.66
N ARG A 84 6.63 19.34 0.01
CA ARG A 84 6.49 20.58 -0.79
C ARG A 84 6.50 20.24 -2.28
N LEU A 85 5.36 19.77 -2.77
CA LEU A 85 5.23 19.35 -4.17
C LEU A 85 5.02 20.55 -5.11
N ARG A 86 5.70 20.53 -6.25
CA ARG A 86 5.47 21.50 -7.33
C ARG A 86 4.06 21.29 -7.91
N GLN A 87 3.31 22.39 -8.09
CA GLN A 87 2.08 22.36 -8.87
C GLN A 87 2.39 22.10 -10.36
N ARG A 88 1.73 21.08 -10.92
CA ARG A 88 1.81 20.73 -12.35
C ARG A 88 0.66 21.38 -13.12
N SER A 89 0.89 21.69 -14.40
CA SER A 89 -0.17 22.09 -15.32
C SER A 89 -0.98 20.87 -15.81
N ASP A 90 -2.17 21.11 -16.36
CA ASP A 90 -3.04 20.04 -16.89
C ASP A 90 -2.45 19.36 -18.15
N ASP A 91 -1.44 19.97 -18.80
CA ASP A 91 -0.73 19.43 -19.95
C ASP A 91 0.45 18.51 -19.55
N GLU A 92 0.76 18.43 -18.25
CA GLU A 92 1.80 17.57 -17.69
C GLU A 92 1.15 16.35 -17.01
N PRO A 93 1.80 15.16 -17.03
CA PRO A 93 1.37 14.03 -16.22
C PRO A 93 1.27 14.41 -14.74
N SER A 94 0.20 13.99 -14.07
CA SER A 94 0.09 14.06 -12.61
C SER A 94 1.16 13.19 -11.93
N LEU A 95 1.50 13.50 -10.68
CA LEU A 95 2.57 12.78 -9.98
C LEU A 95 2.20 11.31 -9.76
N MET A 96 0.94 11.01 -9.38
CA MET A 96 0.48 9.62 -9.26
C MET A 96 0.56 8.87 -10.60
N ALA A 97 0.18 9.51 -11.71
CA ALA A 97 0.25 8.88 -13.02
C ALA A 97 1.69 8.60 -13.46
N GLU A 98 2.61 9.54 -13.25
CA GLU A 98 4.03 9.37 -13.57
C GLU A 98 4.65 8.19 -12.83
N MET A 99 4.42 8.09 -11.51
CA MET A 99 4.91 6.97 -10.71
C MET A 99 4.33 5.64 -11.19
N ALA A 100 3.04 5.60 -11.49
CA ALA A 100 2.36 4.40 -11.97
C ALA A 100 2.84 3.93 -13.35
N ILE A 101 3.15 4.84 -14.27
CA ILE A 101 3.67 4.50 -15.60
C ILE A 101 4.99 3.74 -15.50
N ASN A 102 5.88 4.16 -14.62
CA ASN A 102 7.18 3.52 -14.45
C ASN A 102 7.04 2.07 -13.94
N ALA A 103 6.19 1.86 -12.94
CA ALA A 103 5.83 0.52 -12.46
C ALA A 103 5.13 -0.31 -13.54
N ALA A 104 4.19 0.28 -14.28
CA ALA A 104 3.44 -0.37 -15.35
C ALA A 104 4.34 -0.86 -16.48
N GLN A 105 5.29 -0.03 -16.92
CA GLN A 105 6.25 -0.40 -17.96
C GLN A 105 7.10 -1.60 -17.53
N SER A 106 7.51 -1.65 -16.27
CA SER A 106 8.23 -2.80 -15.71
C SER A 106 7.37 -4.08 -15.73
N ALA A 107 6.10 -3.99 -15.31
CA ALA A 107 5.17 -5.12 -15.34
C ALA A 107 4.91 -5.64 -16.77
N LEU A 108 4.68 -4.72 -17.72
CA LEU A 108 4.49 -5.07 -19.13
C LEU A 108 5.75 -5.70 -19.73
N ALA A 109 6.93 -5.16 -19.42
CA ALA A 109 8.19 -5.71 -19.87
C ALA A 109 8.43 -7.12 -19.31
N GLN A 110 8.16 -7.35 -18.03
CA GLN A 110 8.29 -8.67 -17.39
C GLN A 110 7.37 -9.70 -18.07
N ALA A 111 6.14 -9.32 -18.41
CA ALA A 111 5.19 -10.19 -19.11
C ALA A 111 5.46 -10.34 -20.63
N GLY A 112 6.42 -9.59 -21.18
CA GLY A 112 6.66 -9.52 -22.62
C GLY A 112 5.47 -8.94 -23.39
N ARG A 113 4.79 -7.94 -22.84
CA ARG A 113 3.57 -7.29 -23.36
C ARG A 113 3.79 -5.83 -23.73
N THR A 114 2.83 -5.32 -24.49
CA THR A 114 2.74 -3.90 -24.87
C THR A 114 1.38 -3.33 -24.45
N ALA A 115 1.22 -2.01 -24.56
CA ALA A 115 -0.05 -1.35 -24.29
C ALA A 115 -1.22 -1.85 -25.15
N ALA A 116 -0.95 -2.37 -26.36
CA ALA A 116 -1.97 -2.94 -27.24
C ALA A 116 -2.54 -4.28 -26.73
N ASP A 117 -1.85 -4.91 -25.78
CA ASP A 117 -2.26 -6.17 -25.17
C ASP A 117 -3.09 -5.97 -23.91
N VAL A 118 -3.35 -4.73 -23.48
CA VAL A 118 -4.11 -4.39 -22.26
C VAL A 118 -5.51 -3.87 -22.62
N ASP A 119 -6.55 -4.42 -22.00
CA ASP A 119 -7.94 -4.00 -22.26
C ASP A 119 -8.52 -3.10 -21.15
N ALA A 120 -7.95 -3.13 -19.94
CA ALA A 120 -8.37 -2.30 -18.81
C ALA A 120 -7.23 -1.80 -17.93
N VAL A 121 -7.40 -0.61 -17.33
CA VAL A 121 -6.51 -0.07 -16.29
C VAL A 121 -7.29 0.21 -15.02
N ILE A 122 -6.83 -0.32 -13.89
CA ILE A 122 -7.44 -0.11 -12.57
C ILE A 122 -6.43 0.63 -11.68
N CYS A 123 -6.69 1.89 -11.35
CA CYS A 123 -5.92 2.61 -10.34
C CYS A 123 -6.52 2.30 -8.97
N ALA A 124 -5.85 1.44 -8.20
CA ALA A 124 -6.31 0.94 -6.92
C ALA A 124 -5.36 1.38 -5.81
N ALA A 125 -5.56 2.58 -5.27
CA ALA A 125 -4.69 3.20 -4.26
C ALA A 125 -5.47 3.60 -3.00
N SER A 126 -4.77 4.07 -1.97
CA SER A 126 -5.41 4.52 -0.73
C SER A 126 -5.86 5.98 -0.74
N ASN A 127 -5.31 6.77 -1.65
CA ASN A 127 -5.80 8.10 -1.99
C ASN A 127 -5.66 8.34 -3.49
N LEU A 128 -6.42 9.29 -4.01
CA LEU A 128 -6.37 9.71 -5.41
C LEU A 128 -6.07 11.21 -5.44
N GLU A 129 -5.14 11.62 -6.31
CA GLU A 129 -4.70 13.01 -6.45
C GLU A 129 -5.83 13.95 -6.88
N ARG A 130 -6.88 13.41 -7.53
CA ARG A 130 -8.08 14.14 -7.93
C ARG A 130 -9.30 13.23 -8.00
N ALA A 131 -10.49 13.85 -8.05
CA ALA A 131 -11.75 13.12 -8.22
C ALA A 131 -12.06 12.78 -9.68
N TYR A 132 -11.81 13.72 -10.60
CA TYR A 132 -11.99 13.55 -12.04
C TYR A 132 -11.12 14.56 -12.82
N PRO A 133 -10.74 14.26 -14.08
CA PRO A 133 -10.84 12.94 -14.73
C PRO A 133 -10.06 11.87 -13.94
N ALA A 134 -10.45 10.59 -14.05
CA ALA A 134 -9.82 9.52 -13.26
C ALA A 134 -8.30 9.44 -13.50
N VAL A 135 -7.53 9.09 -12.47
CA VAL A 135 -6.09 8.88 -12.58
C VAL A 135 -5.78 7.68 -13.49
N ALA A 136 -6.60 6.62 -13.41
CA ALA A 136 -6.50 5.46 -14.28
C ALA A 136 -6.67 5.80 -15.77
N ILE A 137 -7.55 6.76 -16.12
CA ILE A 137 -7.76 7.20 -17.51
C ILE A 137 -6.55 7.98 -18.03
N GLU A 138 -5.93 8.80 -17.18
CA GLU A 138 -4.67 9.46 -17.52
C GLU A 138 -3.53 8.44 -17.74
N ILE A 139 -3.38 7.46 -16.84
CA ILE A 139 -2.39 6.38 -16.99
C ILE A 139 -2.64 5.58 -18.29
N GLN A 140 -3.90 5.26 -18.57
CA GLN A 140 -4.31 4.58 -19.80
C GLN A 140 -3.88 5.38 -21.04
N GLN A 141 -4.18 6.68 -21.07
CA GLN A 141 -3.81 7.59 -22.16
C GLN A 141 -2.28 7.65 -22.33
N LEU A 142 -1.53 7.84 -21.24
CA LEU A 142 -0.07 8.00 -21.27
C LEU A 142 0.66 6.73 -21.70
N LEU A 143 0.14 5.54 -21.38
CA LEU A 143 0.68 4.27 -21.86
C LEU A 143 0.24 3.93 -23.29
N GLY A 144 -0.78 4.61 -23.83
CA GLY A 144 -1.36 4.30 -25.14
C GLY A 144 -2.29 3.08 -25.13
N ILE A 145 -2.79 2.68 -23.96
CA ILE A 145 -3.72 1.56 -23.78
C ILE A 145 -5.11 1.94 -24.34
N LYS A 146 -5.82 0.96 -24.92
CA LYS A 146 -7.21 1.12 -25.37
C LYS A 146 -8.16 0.36 -24.44
N GLY A 147 -9.47 0.51 -24.64
CA GLY A 147 -10.48 -0.06 -23.74
C GLY A 147 -10.92 0.93 -22.67
N PHE A 148 -10.98 0.53 -21.41
CA PHE A 148 -11.52 1.37 -20.33
C PHE A 148 -10.61 1.44 -19.11
N ALA A 149 -10.84 2.43 -18.25
CA ALA A 149 -10.09 2.59 -17.02
C ALA A 149 -10.94 3.21 -15.92
N PHE A 150 -10.65 2.87 -14.67
CA PHE A 150 -11.33 3.45 -13.51
C PHE A 150 -10.46 3.46 -12.26
N ASP A 151 -10.77 4.40 -11.36
CA ASP A 151 -10.16 4.48 -10.05
C ASP A 151 -11.00 3.70 -9.02
N MET A 152 -10.34 3.07 -8.06
CA MET A 152 -10.98 2.45 -6.90
C MET A 152 -10.15 2.67 -5.63
N ASN A 153 -10.83 2.71 -4.48
CA ASN A 153 -10.18 2.95 -3.20
C ASN A 153 -10.87 2.15 -2.08
N VAL A 154 -10.10 1.25 -1.47
CA VAL A 154 -10.39 0.57 -0.20
C VAL A 154 -9.11 0.57 0.67
N ALA A 155 -8.44 1.71 0.67
CA ALA A 155 -7.23 1.99 1.43
C ALA A 155 -6.17 0.87 1.32
N CYS A 156 -5.78 0.29 2.45
CA CYS A 156 -4.68 -0.68 2.55
C CYS A 156 -4.90 -1.98 1.76
N SER A 157 -6.15 -2.27 1.36
CA SER A 157 -6.47 -3.47 0.58
C SER A 157 -6.78 -3.20 -0.89
N SER A 158 -6.57 -1.98 -1.38
CA SER A 158 -6.91 -1.62 -2.77
C SER A 158 -6.25 -2.55 -3.80
N ALA A 159 -5.01 -2.98 -3.60
CA ALA A 159 -4.33 -3.87 -4.53
C ALA A 159 -5.01 -5.24 -4.66
N THR A 160 -5.31 -5.92 -3.55
CA THR A 160 -5.96 -7.25 -3.61
C THR A 160 -7.40 -7.17 -4.10
N PHE A 161 -8.13 -6.11 -3.77
CA PHE A 161 -9.47 -5.87 -4.30
C PHE A 161 -9.44 -5.55 -5.81
N GLY A 162 -8.43 -4.79 -6.25
CA GLY A 162 -8.18 -4.53 -7.67
C GLY A 162 -7.81 -5.80 -8.43
N ILE A 163 -6.97 -6.65 -7.84
CA ILE A 163 -6.64 -7.98 -8.37
C ILE A 163 -7.89 -8.84 -8.50
N GLN A 164 -8.75 -8.88 -7.47
CA GLN A 164 -10.02 -9.62 -7.54
C GLN A 164 -10.92 -9.09 -8.67
N ALA A 165 -11.12 -7.77 -8.76
CA ALA A 165 -11.94 -7.17 -9.81
C ALA A 165 -11.41 -7.50 -11.22
N ALA A 166 -10.10 -7.41 -11.43
CA ALA A 166 -9.45 -7.78 -12.69
C ALA A 166 -9.59 -9.29 -12.99
N ALA A 167 -9.32 -10.15 -12.00
CA ALA A 167 -9.43 -11.60 -12.13
C ALA A 167 -10.86 -12.02 -12.49
N ASP A 168 -11.87 -11.39 -11.89
CA ASP A 168 -13.28 -11.68 -12.16
C ASP A 168 -13.68 -11.26 -13.57
N MET A 169 -13.24 -10.09 -14.04
CA MET A 169 -13.46 -9.65 -15.43
C MET A 169 -12.78 -10.57 -16.44
N VAL A 170 -11.57 -11.07 -16.14
CA VAL A 170 -10.86 -12.06 -16.97
C VAL A 170 -11.59 -13.41 -16.97
N ARG A 171 -12.02 -13.92 -15.80
CA ARG A 171 -12.79 -15.17 -15.68
C ARG A 171 -14.09 -15.13 -16.49
N ALA A 172 -14.79 -13.99 -16.43
CA ALA A 172 -16.02 -13.72 -17.16
C ALA A 172 -15.81 -13.50 -18.67
N GLY A 173 -14.58 -13.18 -19.10
CA GLY A 173 -14.23 -12.94 -20.50
C GLY A 173 -14.62 -11.55 -21.01
N SER A 174 -14.95 -10.59 -20.13
CA SER A 174 -15.23 -9.21 -20.54
C SER A 174 -13.97 -8.45 -20.95
N ILE A 175 -12.80 -8.91 -20.49
CA ILE A 175 -11.47 -8.45 -20.88
C ILE A 175 -10.54 -9.65 -21.01
N ARG A 176 -9.46 -9.50 -21.77
CA ARG A 176 -8.37 -10.48 -21.87
C ARG A 176 -7.30 -10.23 -20.82
N SER A 177 -7.11 -8.96 -20.46
CA SER A 177 -6.08 -8.52 -19.52
C SER A 177 -6.43 -7.17 -18.88
N ALA A 178 -5.89 -6.95 -17.68
CA ALA A 178 -5.96 -5.70 -16.96
C ALA A 178 -4.61 -5.37 -16.32
N LEU A 179 -4.29 -4.08 -16.31
CA LEU A 179 -3.20 -3.54 -15.52
C LEU A 179 -3.79 -2.95 -14.23
N VAL A 180 -3.43 -3.53 -13.08
CA VAL A 180 -3.76 -2.99 -11.76
C VAL A 180 -2.56 -2.19 -11.26
N VAL A 181 -2.74 -0.90 -10.99
CA VAL A 181 -1.68 0.00 -10.53
C VAL A 181 -2.00 0.58 -9.15
N ASN A 182 -1.00 0.69 -8.29
CA ASN A 182 -1.11 1.14 -6.91
C ASN A 182 -0.10 2.26 -6.61
N PRO A 183 -0.25 3.47 -7.21
CA PRO A 183 0.56 4.62 -6.83
C PRO A 183 0.17 5.11 -5.44
N GLU A 184 1.13 5.16 -4.52
CA GLU A 184 0.93 5.51 -3.12
C GLU A 184 1.91 6.63 -2.74
N ILE A 185 1.36 7.84 -2.58
CA ILE A 185 2.08 9.01 -2.07
C ILE A 185 1.60 9.25 -0.65
N CYS A 186 1.90 8.29 0.22
CA CYS A 186 1.37 8.27 1.58
C CYS A 186 1.92 9.43 2.42
N SER A 187 3.11 9.93 2.08
CA SER A 187 3.73 11.11 2.69
C SER A 187 2.84 12.35 2.65
N ALA A 188 1.99 12.50 1.62
CA ALA A 188 1.14 13.68 1.43
C ALA A 188 -0.09 13.71 2.36
N HIS A 189 -0.47 12.58 2.95
CA HIS A 189 -1.60 12.48 3.87
C HIS A 189 -1.22 11.92 5.25
N LEU A 190 0.08 11.83 5.52
CA LEU A 190 0.61 11.49 6.84
C LEU A 190 0.63 12.74 7.72
N GLU A 191 0.36 12.56 9.01
CA GLU A 191 0.65 13.58 10.00
C GLU A 191 2.07 13.40 10.55
N TRP A 192 3.01 14.15 10.00
CA TRP A 192 4.42 14.11 10.40
C TRP A 192 4.66 14.75 11.77
N ARG A 193 3.69 15.51 12.31
CA ARG A 193 3.79 16.18 13.61
C ARG A 193 3.22 15.35 14.77
N ASP A 194 2.81 14.12 14.49
CA ASP A 194 2.26 13.17 15.46
C ASP A 194 3.24 12.02 15.72
N ARG A 195 3.70 11.93 16.97
CA ARG A 195 4.70 10.97 17.45
C ARG A 195 4.29 9.52 17.17
N ASP A 196 3.01 9.21 17.24
CA ASP A 196 2.52 7.83 17.14
C ASP A 196 2.37 7.36 15.69
N CYS A 197 2.46 8.26 14.70
CA CYS A 197 2.35 7.87 13.30
C CYS A 197 3.34 8.45 12.30
N HIS A 198 4.13 9.48 12.64
CA HIS A 198 5.04 10.17 11.69
C HIS A 198 6.02 9.25 10.96
N PHE A 199 6.30 8.06 11.51
CA PHE A 199 7.23 7.09 10.95
C PHE A 199 6.55 5.99 10.10
N ILE A 200 5.22 5.93 10.07
CA ILE A 200 4.47 4.78 9.55
C ILE A 200 4.62 4.65 8.04
N PHE A 201 4.48 5.73 7.27
CA PHE A 201 4.32 5.62 5.82
C PHE A 201 5.57 5.96 5.00
N GLY A 202 5.60 5.41 3.79
CA GLY A 202 6.52 5.78 2.70
C GLY A 202 5.79 5.81 1.36
N ASP A 203 6.51 6.23 0.31
CA ASP A 203 5.97 6.44 -1.04
C ASP A 203 6.50 5.39 -2.02
N VAL A 204 5.64 4.93 -2.94
CA VAL A 204 5.96 3.91 -3.94
C VAL A 204 4.91 3.91 -5.05
N ALA A 205 5.16 3.23 -6.17
CA ALA A 205 4.08 2.70 -6.99
C ALA A 205 4.35 1.25 -7.39
N THR A 206 3.30 0.42 -7.38
CA THR A 206 3.37 -0.93 -7.93
C THR A 206 2.42 -1.10 -9.11
N ALA A 207 2.71 -2.07 -9.96
CA ALA A 207 1.81 -2.51 -11.01
C ALA A 207 1.78 -4.04 -11.07
N THR A 208 0.62 -4.59 -11.43
CA THR A 208 0.40 -6.03 -11.63
C THR A 208 -0.39 -6.21 -12.91
N LEU A 209 0.17 -6.93 -13.87
CA LEU A 209 -0.53 -7.35 -15.07
C LEU A 209 -1.24 -8.66 -14.77
N ILE A 210 -2.56 -8.66 -14.97
CA ILE A 210 -3.39 -9.85 -14.90
C ILE A 210 -3.91 -10.13 -16.30
N GLU A 211 -3.72 -11.35 -16.77
CA GLU A 211 -4.24 -11.80 -18.05
C GLU A 211 -4.74 -13.23 -17.95
N ARG A 212 -5.25 -13.79 -19.04
CA ARG A 212 -5.56 -15.22 -19.07
C ARG A 212 -4.27 -16.03 -19.03
N SER A 213 -4.22 -17.03 -18.17
CA SER A 213 -3.12 -18.00 -18.07
C SER A 213 -2.75 -18.60 -19.43
N GLU A 214 -3.75 -18.95 -20.25
CA GLU A 214 -3.53 -19.50 -21.59
C GLU A 214 -2.85 -18.55 -22.58
N ASP A 215 -2.86 -17.24 -22.31
CA ASP A 215 -2.18 -16.24 -23.13
C ASP A 215 -0.74 -15.99 -22.64
N ALA A 216 -0.36 -16.40 -21.43
CA ALA A 216 0.92 -16.08 -20.79
C ALA A 216 2.14 -16.49 -21.64
N ARG A 217 3.16 -15.61 -21.70
CA ARG A 217 4.38 -15.81 -22.53
C ARG A 217 5.57 -16.38 -21.77
N GLY A 218 5.48 -16.52 -20.46
CA GLY A 218 6.59 -16.91 -19.59
C GLY A 218 6.12 -17.36 -18.22
N PRO A 219 7.05 -17.46 -17.25
CA PRO A 219 6.73 -17.86 -15.89
C PRO A 219 5.70 -16.90 -15.28
N HIS A 220 4.65 -17.44 -14.67
CA HIS A 220 3.51 -16.68 -14.15
C HIS A 220 2.93 -17.32 -12.89
N PHE A 221 1.89 -16.70 -12.35
CA PHE A 221 1.17 -17.18 -11.18
C PHE A 221 -0.32 -17.25 -11.48
N ASP A 222 -0.88 -18.46 -11.55
CA ASP A 222 -2.32 -18.64 -11.68
C ASP A 222 -3.00 -18.15 -10.40
N ILE A 223 -4.04 -17.31 -10.55
CA ILE A 223 -4.86 -16.84 -9.44
C ILE A 223 -5.93 -17.89 -9.16
N LYS A 224 -5.61 -18.81 -8.26
CA LYS A 224 -6.49 -19.93 -7.85
C LYS A 224 -7.78 -19.41 -7.24
N SER A 225 -7.68 -18.48 -6.30
CA SER A 225 -8.83 -17.89 -5.63
C SER A 225 -8.51 -16.51 -5.03
N THR A 226 -9.55 -15.69 -4.90
CA THR A 226 -9.51 -14.35 -4.31
C THR A 226 -10.62 -14.21 -3.30
N ARG A 227 -10.34 -13.60 -2.15
CA ARG A 227 -11.37 -13.22 -1.17
C ARG A 227 -11.13 -11.82 -0.65
N CYS A 228 -12.20 -11.05 -0.54
CA CYS A 228 -12.20 -9.69 -0.03
C CYS A 228 -13.29 -9.55 1.05
N ALA A 229 -12.97 -8.89 2.16
CA ALA A 229 -13.91 -8.60 3.23
C ALA A 229 -13.64 -7.23 3.84
N THR A 230 -14.69 -6.61 4.40
CA THR A 230 -14.63 -5.31 5.06
C THR A 230 -15.50 -5.29 6.31
N GLU A 231 -15.04 -4.61 7.35
CA GLU A 231 -15.79 -4.39 8.59
C GLU A 231 -15.55 -2.96 9.07
N PHE A 232 -16.58 -2.13 9.14
CA PHE A 232 -16.42 -0.70 9.42
C PHE A 232 -15.67 -0.43 10.74
N SER A 233 -14.63 0.40 10.69
CA SER A 233 -13.90 0.86 11.88
C SER A 233 -13.40 2.30 11.72
N ASN A 234 -13.50 3.08 12.80
CA ASN A 234 -12.90 4.41 12.89
C ASN A 234 -11.46 4.37 13.43
N ASN A 235 -10.92 3.20 13.75
CA ASN A 235 -9.59 3.08 14.34
C ASN A 235 -8.46 3.46 13.37
N ILE A 236 -8.75 3.57 12.07
CA ILE A 236 -7.87 4.19 11.07
C ILE A 236 -8.74 5.10 10.20
N ARG A 237 -8.45 6.40 10.17
CA ARG A 237 -9.29 7.37 9.46
C ARG A 237 -8.52 8.61 9.04
N ASN A 238 -8.96 9.21 7.93
CA ASN A 238 -8.61 10.56 7.50
C ASN A 238 -9.92 11.24 7.05
N ASN A 239 -10.22 12.44 7.55
CA ASN A 239 -11.44 13.19 7.24
C ASN A 239 -11.30 14.22 6.11
N ASN A 240 -10.13 14.31 5.47
CA ASN A 240 -9.94 15.19 4.33
C ASN A 240 -10.81 14.77 3.14
N GLY A 241 -11.28 15.75 2.37
CA GLY A 241 -12.15 15.50 1.22
C GLY A 241 -12.88 16.76 0.75
N PHE A 242 -13.57 16.65 -0.39
CA PHE A 242 -14.14 17.82 -1.09
C PHE A 242 -15.19 18.61 -0.29
N LEU A 243 -15.88 17.96 0.67
CA LEU A 243 -16.85 18.63 1.54
C LEU A 243 -16.20 19.54 2.58
N ARG A 244 -14.88 19.46 2.77
CA ARG A 244 -14.12 20.25 3.73
C ARG A 244 -14.42 21.75 3.55
N ARG A 245 -14.27 22.28 2.34
CA ARG A 245 -14.55 23.72 2.04
C ARG A 245 -15.98 24.18 2.36
N SER A 246 -16.93 23.26 2.50
CA SER A 246 -18.34 23.53 2.76
C SER A 246 -18.71 23.44 4.24
N ARG A 247 -17.74 23.21 5.14
CA ARG A 247 -17.94 23.17 6.59
C ARG A 247 -17.41 24.46 7.23
N PRO A 248 -18.02 24.95 8.33
CA PRO A 248 -17.64 26.22 8.96
C PRO A 248 -16.14 26.34 9.31
N ASP A 249 -15.53 25.25 9.75
CA ASP A 249 -14.12 25.14 10.12
C ASP A 249 -13.30 24.32 9.12
N GLY A 250 -13.83 24.19 7.90
CA GLY A 250 -13.35 23.32 6.86
C GLY A 250 -11.86 23.48 6.59
N LEU A 251 -11.43 24.68 6.25
CA LEU A 251 -10.07 24.95 5.75
C LEU A 251 -9.01 25.13 6.84
N THR A 252 -9.40 25.05 8.12
CA THR A 252 -8.46 25.06 9.23
C THR A 252 -7.59 23.80 9.19
N ASP A 253 -6.31 23.93 9.51
CA ASP A 253 -5.42 22.80 9.72
C ASP A 253 -5.84 22.07 11.01
N ARG A 254 -6.34 20.84 10.86
CA ARG A 254 -6.81 20.01 11.97
C ARG A 254 -6.17 18.65 11.86
N ARG A 255 -5.82 18.07 13.00
CA ARG A 255 -5.19 16.74 13.11
C ARG A 255 -5.96 15.65 12.35
N ASP A 256 -7.29 15.71 12.35
CA ASP A 256 -8.15 14.70 11.72
C ASP A 256 -8.25 14.82 10.19
N MET A 257 -7.65 15.86 9.59
CA MET A 257 -7.51 16.00 8.13
C MET A 257 -6.33 15.19 7.57
N GLN A 258 -5.57 14.52 8.44
CA GLN A 258 -4.48 13.63 8.05
C GLN A 258 -4.68 12.25 8.66
N PHE A 259 -3.82 11.29 8.32
CA PHE A 259 -3.88 9.93 8.83
C PHE A 259 -3.95 9.91 10.36
N MET A 260 -5.02 9.35 10.91
CA MET A 260 -5.17 9.05 12.32
C MET A 260 -5.32 7.55 12.53
N GLN A 261 -4.68 7.04 13.57
CA GLN A 261 -4.79 5.64 13.94
C GLN A 261 -4.79 5.43 15.45
N ASN A 262 -5.65 4.53 15.92
CA ASN A 262 -5.52 3.92 17.25
C ASN A 262 -4.79 2.58 17.13
N GLY A 263 -3.45 2.62 17.12
CA GLY A 263 -2.62 1.45 16.78
C GLY A 263 -2.85 0.25 17.71
N ARG A 264 -3.12 0.50 19.00
CA ARG A 264 -3.40 -0.56 19.99
C ARG A 264 -4.71 -1.30 19.69
N LYS A 265 -5.76 -0.59 19.27
CA LYS A 265 -7.03 -1.22 18.88
C LYS A 265 -6.88 -1.95 17.56
N VAL A 266 -6.21 -1.34 16.57
CA VAL A 266 -5.89 -2.00 15.29
C VAL A 266 -5.17 -3.32 15.51
N PHE A 267 -4.13 -3.35 16.33
CA PHE A 267 -3.39 -4.58 16.61
C PHE A 267 -4.29 -5.66 17.23
N LYS A 268 -5.18 -5.30 18.17
CA LYS A 268 -6.06 -6.26 18.86
C LYS A 268 -7.21 -6.77 17.98
N GLU A 269 -7.78 -5.92 17.13
CA GLU A 269 -8.98 -6.22 16.36
C GLU A 269 -8.63 -6.83 14.99
N VAL A 270 -7.59 -6.33 14.31
CA VAL A 270 -7.23 -6.77 12.94
C VAL A 270 -6.52 -8.13 12.94
N LEU A 271 -5.70 -8.45 13.95
CA LEU A 271 -4.96 -9.72 13.97
C LEU A 271 -5.85 -10.97 13.94
N PRO A 272 -6.89 -11.10 14.79
CA PRO A 272 -7.82 -12.22 14.70
C PRO A 272 -8.54 -12.24 13.35
N LEU A 273 -9.07 -11.08 12.91
CA LEU A 273 -9.82 -10.94 11.67
C LEU A 273 -9.02 -11.43 10.46
N VAL A 274 -7.76 -11.02 10.33
CA VAL A 274 -6.90 -11.43 9.21
C VAL A 274 -6.59 -12.92 9.25
N ALA A 275 -6.23 -13.44 10.43
CA ALA A 275 -5.88 -14.84 10.54
C ALA A 275 -7.07 -15.76 10.29
N ASP A 276 -8.25 -15.39 10.77
CA ASP A 276 -9.48 -16.15 10.55
C ASP A 276 -9.92 -16.05 9.07
N HIS A 277 -9.79 -14.86 8.45
CA HIS A 277 -10.02 -14.69 7.01
C HIS A 277 -9.12 -15.59 6.15
N ILE A 278 -7.82 -15.64 6.46
CA ILE A 278 -6.87 -16.49 5.73
C ILE A 278 -7.20 -17.97 5.94
N ALA A 279 -7.45 -18.39 7.18
CA ALA A 279 -7.80 -19.77 7.50
C ALA A 279 -9.08 -20.21 6.77
N ASP A 280 -10.13 -19.37 6.78
CA ASP A 280 -11.39 -19.65 6.07
C ASP A 280 -11.22 -19.70 4.55
N HIS A 281 -10.30 -18.88 3.99
CA HIS A 281 -9.97 -18.92 2.57
C HIS A 281 -9.23 -20.20 2.20
N MET A 282 -8.18 -20.54 2.93
CA MET A 282 -7.40 -21.76 2.73
C MET A 282 -8.28 -23.01 2.85
N ALA A 283 -9.15 -23.06 3.86
CA ALA A 283 -10.06 -24.17 4.07
C ALA A 283 -11.05 -24.39 2.91
N SER A 284 -11.55 -23.32 2.26
CA SER A 284 -12.45 -23.49 1.11
C SER A 284 -11.75 -24.02 -0.12
N GLU A 285 -10.50 -23.62 -0.30
CA GLU A 285 -9.67 -24.04 -1.43
C GLU A 285 -8.89 -25.33 -1.15
N ARG A 286 -9.08 -25.92 0.05
CA ARG A 286 -8.40 -27.14 0.50
C ARG A 286 -6.87 -27.03 0.43
N VAL A 287 -6.36 -25.87 0.81
CA VAL A 287 -4.93 -25.59 0.93
C VAL A 287 -4.55 -25.74 2.39
N ASP A 288 -3.62 -26.65 2.69
CA ASP A 288 -3.07 -26.79 4.03
C ASP A 288 -1.89 -25.82 4.23
N ALA A 289 -1.59 -25.51 5.49
CA ALA A 289 -0.45 -24.67 5.85
C ALA A 289 0.90 -25.17 5.29
N ALA A 290 1.03 -26.49 5.13
CA ALA A 290 2.22 -27.13 4.58
C ALA A 290 2.37 -26.96 3.05
N ASP A 291 1.29 -26.61 2.35
CA ASP A 291 1.30 -26.41 0.90
C ASP A 291 1.80 -25.00 0.52
N LEU A 292 1.72 -24.04 1.46
CA LEU A 292 2.12 -22.66 1.23
C LEU A 292 3.65 -22.51 1.30
N LYS A 293 4.25 -22.23 0.14
CA LYS A 293 5.66 -21.89 0.01
C LYS A 293 5.95 -20.46 0.47
N ARG A 294 4.99 -19.55 0.32
CA ARG A 294 5.20 -18.12 0.64
C ARG A 294 3.96 -17.35 1.08
N LEU A 295 4.18 -16.43 2.00
CA LEU A 295 3.23 -15.43 2.49
C LEU A 295 3.74 -14.01 2.18
N TRP A 296 3.11 -13.32 1.23
CA TRP A 296 3.34 -11.90 0.98
C TRP A 296 2.27 -11.08 1.70
N LEU A 297 2.49 -10.90 3.00
CA LEU A 297 1.59 -10.15 3.88
C LEU A 297 1.72 -8.64 3.68
N HIS A 298 0.75 -7.90 4.22
CA HIS A 298 0.78 -6.44 4.27
C HIS A 298 2.05 -5.95 4.96
N GLN A 299 2.61 -4.81 4.53
CA GLN A 299 3.94 -4.38 4.91
C GLN A 299 3.89 -3.11 5.77
N ALA A 300 3.29 -3.20 6.95
CA ALA A 300 3.13 -2.04 7.85
C ALA A 300 3.76 -2.23 9.22
N ASN A 301 3.77 -3.46 9.75
CA ASN A 301 4.27 -3.76 11.08
C ASN A 301 4.81 -5.18 11.13
N LYS A 302 6.12 -5.31 11.40
CA LYS A 302 6.79 -6.61 11.45
C LYS A 302 6.20 -7.54 12.52
N SER A 303 5.86 -7.01 13.69
CA SER A 303 5.29 -7.82 14.79
C SER A 303 3.90 -8.37 14.45
N MET A 304 3.10 -7.62 13.69
CA MET A 304 1.83 -8.13 13.17
C MET A 304 2.05 -9.26 12.15
N ASN A 305 3.00 -9.06 11.22
CA ASN A 305 3.34 -10.07 10.22
C ASN A 305 3.85 -11.36 10.89
N ASP A 306 4.80 -11.25 11.83
CA ASP A 306 5.34 -12.38 12.59
C ASP A 306 4.25 -13.14 13.38
N PHE A 307 3.20 -12.46 13.84
CA PHE A 307 2.05 -13.11 14.47
C PHE A 307 1.19 -13.86 13.44
N ILE A 308 0.83 -13.18 12.34
CA ILE A 308 -0.03 -13.75 11.30
C ILE A 308 0.64 -14.95 10.65
N GLY A 309 1.90 -14.84 10.22
CA GLY A 309 2.59 -15.98 9.59
C GLY A 309 2.75 -17.17 10.51
N ARG A 310 2.99 -16.95 11.82
CA ARG A 310 2.97 -18.04 12.81
C ARG A 310 1.62 -18.73 12.91
N LYS A 311 0.53 -17.95 12.91
CA LYS A 311 -0.82 -18.49 13.02
C LYS A 311 -1.23 -19.22 11.72
N VAL A 312 -0.88 -18.69 10.56
CA VAL A 312 -1.20 -19.27 9.24
C VAL A 312 -0.38 -20.55 8.96
N LEU A 313 0.93 -20.54 9.21
CA LEU A 313 1.79 -21.70 8.96
C LEU A 313 1.75 -22.74 10.10
N GLY A 314 1.16 -22.40 11.25
CA GLY A 314 1.18 -23.25 12.46
C GLY A 314 2.57 -23.40 13.10
N ARG A 315 3.57 -22.67 12.60
CA ARG A 315 4.96 -22.65 13.07
C ARG A 315 5.59 -21.30 12.77
N THR A 316 6.74 -21.01 13.37
CA THR A 316 7.55 -19.86 12.94
C THR A 316 7.95 -20.02 11.47
N PRO A 317 7.63 -19.04 10.60
CA PRO A 317 8.09 -19.06 9.22
C PRO A 317 9.61 -19.13 9.16
N GLU A 318 10.13 -19.96 8.26
CA GLU A 318 11.55 -20.02 7.93
C GLU A 318 11.95 -18.75 7.15
N THR A 319 13.26 -18.50 7.08
CA THR A 319 13.79 -17.39 6.30
C THR A 319 13.31 -17.46 4.85
N GLY A 320 12.64 -16.41 4.38
CA GLY A 320 12.11 -16.31 3.02
C GLY A 320 10.66 -16.75 2.85
N GLU A 321 10.06 -17.47 3.80
CA GLU A 321 8.64 -17.86 3.70
C GLU A 321 7.67 -16.70 3.96
N GLN A 322 8.12 -15.68 4.68
CA GLN A 322 7.37 -14.46 4.98
C GLN A 322 8.28 -13.23 4.86
N PRO A 323 8.61 -12.80 3.63
CA PRO A 323 9.51 -11.66 3.42
C PRO A 323 8.93 -10.37 4.01
N ASN A 324 9.83 -9.51 4.51
CA ASN A 324 9.50 -8.15 4.94
C ASN A 324 10.31 -7.15 4.09
N ILE A 325 9.64 -6.10 3.64
CA ILE A 325 10.23 -4.95 2.93
C ILE A 325 10.01 -3.64 3.68
N LEU A 326 9.18 -3.65 4.72
CA LEU A 326 8.80 -2.46 5.48
C LEU A 326 9.99 -1.79 6.18
N GLN A 327 11.09 -2.51 6.42
CA GLN A 327 12.31 -1.91 6.95
C GLN A 327 12.84 -0.82 6.00
N ASP A 328 12.67 -1.00 4.69
CA ASP A 328 13.16 -0.10 3.64
C ASP A 328 12.08 0.86 3.12
N TYR A 329 10.84 0.41 3.04
CA TYR A 329 9.73 1.14 2.43
C TYR A 329 8.78 1.80 3.42
N ALA A 330 8.91 1.49 4.72
CA ALA A 330 7.85 1.71 5.69
C ALA A 330 6.52 1.09 5.22
N ASN A 331 5.38 1.59 5.72
CA ASN A 331 4.07 1.23 5.21
C ASN A 331 3.80 1.96 3.89
N THR A 332 3.53 1.21 2.84
CA THR A 332 3.14 1.75 1.53
C THR A 332 1.67 1.47 1.20
N SER A 333 0.85 1.31 2.23
CA SER A 333 -0.59 1.10 2.13
C SER A 333 -0.92 -0.06 1.15
N SER A 334 -1.65 0.18 0.07
CA SER A 334 -2.09 -0.90 -0.83
C SER A 334 -0.94 -1.62 -1.53
N ALA A 335 0.20 -0.95 -1.75
CA ALA A 335 1.29 -1.48 -2.56
C ALA A 335 2.18 -2.49 -1.80
N GLY A 336 2.17 -2.47 -0.47
CA GLY A 336 3.16 -3.19 0.35
C GLY A 336 3.27 -4.69 0.06
N SER A 337 2.14 -5.40 0.01
CA SER A 337 2.13 -6.84 -0.30
C SER A 337 2.57 -7.13 -1.74
N ILE A 338 2.37 -6.18 -2.68
CA ILE A 338 2.79 -6.31 -4.08
C ILE A 338 4.29 -6.07 -4.24
N ILE A 339 4.89 -5.16 -3.47
CA ILE A 339 6.36 -5.03 -3.41
C ILE A 339 6.98 -6.33 -2.93
N ALA A 340 6.46 -6.90 -1.84
CA ALA A 340 6.94 -8.17 -1.31
C ALA A 340 6.78 -9.31 -2.33
N PHE A 341 5.63 -9.40 -3.00
CA PHE A 341 5.42 -10.37 -4.07
C PHE A 341 6.40 -10.17 -5.23
N SER A 342 6.54 -8.96 -5.75
CA SER A 342 7.41 -8.67 -6.90
C SER A 342 8.89 -8.97 -6.61
N LYS A 343 9.38 -8.70 -5.39
CA LYS A 343 10.80 -8.89 -5.03
C LYS A 343 11.17 -10.31 -4.59
N TYR A 344 10.19 -11.09 -4.13
CA TYR A 344 10.46 -12.38 -3.46
C TYR A 344 9.60 -13.51 -4.05
N SER A 345 9.59 -13.62 -5.39
CA SER A 345 8.87 -14.66 -6.12
C SER A 345 9.72 -15.43 -7.13
N ASP A 346 10.89 -14.92 -7.52
CA ASP A 346 11.72 -15.51 -8.58
C ASP A 346 12.31 -16.88 -8.22
N ASP A 347 12.39 -17.21 -6.93
CA ASP A 347 12.92 -18.48 -6.42
C ASP A 347 11.85 -19.57 -6.25
N LEU A 348 10.57 -19.30 -6.54
CA LEU A 348 9.50 -20.31 -6.53
C LEU A 348 9.60 -21.22 -7.76
N ALA A 349 9.35 -22.51 -7.56
CA ALA A 349 9.32 -23.52 -8.61
C ALA A 349 7.89 -23.79 -9.11
N GLU A 350 7.76 -24.43 -10.27
CA GLU A 350 6.48 -24.94 -10.79
C GLU A 350 5.69 -25.68 -9.70
N GLY A 351 4.43 -25.30 -9.53
CA GLY A 351 3.51 -25.87 -8.53
C GLY A 351 3.65 -25.31 -7.12
N ASP A 352 4.67 -24.48 -6.82
CA ASP A 352 4.75 -23.80 -5.52
C ASP A 352 3.55 -22.85 -5.36
N THR A 353 2.88 -22.94 -4.21
CA THR A 353 1.73 -22.08 -3.90
C THR A 353 2.11 -20.97 -2.93
N GLY A 354 1.42 -19.84 -3.03
CA GLY A 354 1.62 -18.73 -2.12
C GLY A 354 0.36 -17.90 -1.90
N LEU A 355 0.44 -17.01 -0.92
CA LEU A 355 -0.66 -16.15 -0.52
C LEU A 355 -0.22 -14.69 -0.47
N ILE A 356 -0.83 -13.84 -1.30
CA ILE A 356 -0.75 -12.39 -1.16
C ILE A 356 -1.89 -11.97 -0.24
N CYS A 357 -1.60 -11.26 0.84
CA CYS A 357 -2.64 -10.78 1.75
C CYS A 357 -2.40 -9.33 2.17
N SER A 358 -3.43 -8.51 2.01
CA SER A 358 -3.44 -7.11 2.42
C SER A 358 -4.49 -6.89 3.51
N PHE A 359 -4.22 -5.99 4.45
CA PHE A 359 -5.16 -5.66 5.52
C PHE A 359 -4.88 -4.28 6.10
N GLY A 360 -5.90 -3.59 6.58
CA GLY A 360 -5.72 -2.28 7.21
C GLY A 360 -7.00 -1.46 7.27
N ALA A 361 -6.93 -0.20 6.86
CA ALA A 361 -8.01 0.77 7.05
C ALA A 361 -9.31 0.38 6.34
N GLY A 362 -10.45 0.58 7.03
CA GLY A 362 -11.77 0.17 6.56
C GLY A 362 -12.65 -0.31 7.71
N TYR A 363 -12.27 -1.33 8.49
CA TYR A 363 -11.22 -2.31 8.20
C TYR A 363 -11.47 -3.04 6.88
N SER A 364 -10.38 -3.38 6.21
CA SER A 364 -10.38 -4.17 4.98
C SER A 364 -9.38 -5.31 5.11
N VAL A 365 -9.70 -6.46 4.52
CA VAL A 365 -8.78 -7.58 4.31
C VAL A 365 -9.04 -8.18 2.94
N GLY A 366 -7.98 -8.47 2.21
CA GLY A 366 -8.07 -9.18 0.94
C GLY A 366 -6.93 -10.16 0.79
N SER A 367 -7.23 -11.33 0.25
CA SER A 367 -6.27 -12.43 0.09
C SER A 367 -6.39 -13.08 -1.29
N VAL A 368 -5.24 -13.42 -1.87
CA VAL A 368 -5.09 -13.97 -3.22
C VAL A 368 -4.21 -15.21 -3.12
N LEU A 369 -4.80 -16.38 -3.37
CA LEU A 369 -4.08 -17.64 -3.48
C LEU A 369 -3.55 -17.78 -4.90
N VAL A 370 -2.25 -18.03 -5.02
CA VAL A 370 -1.55 -18.15 -6.29
C VAL A 370 -0.74 -19.44 -6.38
N GLU A 371 -0.56 -19.94 -7.59
CA GLU A 371 0.27 -21.13 -7.90
C GLU A 371 1.23 -20.79 -9.03
N LYS A 372 2.50 -21.13 -8.84
CA LYS A 372 3.56 -20.85 -9.81
C LYS A 372 3.48 -21.79 -11.01
N HIS A 373 3.57 -21.22 -12.21
CA HIS A 373 3.71 -21.97 -13.47
C HIS A 373 4.83 -21.39 -14.34
N GLY A 374 5.50 -22.26 -15.10
CA GLY A 374 6.70 -21.95 -15.89
C GLY A 374 7.90 -21.55 -15.03
#